data_AF-A0A8I3A651-F1
#
_entry.id   AF-A0A8I3A651-F1
#
_cell.length_a   1.000
_cell.length_b   1.000
_cell.length_c   1.000
_cell.angle_alpha   90.00
_cell.angle_beta   90.00
_cell.angle_gamma   90.00
#
_symmetry.space_group_name_H-M   'P 1'
#
loop_
_entity.id
_entity.type
_entity.pdbx_description
1 polymer ?
#
loop_
_entity_poly.entity_id
_entity_poly.type
_entity_poly.pdbx_seq_one_letter_code
_entity_poly.pdbx_strand_id
1 'polypeptide(L)'
;MPLYYRDAQLNPYYFTKILLEIMGDVILRDFDGNTLSSFWQYGLIDWELFYGCVRAVIFSEGDWAIFEYAESVPQRRGALCPPNRELPCPGTYILLRQDGTPISVGLTPVLSRRRHPTVSNTSLRTSAYRERTRARDPCCLISSLPVSRDDFSRFKAAHIFPRAHDVDWVNKGYPSRITDPATLPELGGPTKIDSIQNVILLRSDLHDAWDDYKFAVNPDRGHVVIPFVPGYDDIAGKVLKLDHIIDHNLRPLDDLFRDHFFRVC
;
A
#
# COMPACT_ATOMS: atom_id res chain seq x y z
N MET A 1 26.46 -28.40 16.57
CA MET A 1 26.32 -27.28 17.52
C MET A 1 25.18 -26.40 17.03
N PRO A 2 24.04 -26.31 17.73
CA PRO A 2 22.98 -25.37 17.35
C PRO A 2 23.24 -24.02 18.00
N LEU A 3 23.37 -22.97 17.19
CA LEU A 3 23.39 -21.58 17.63
C LEU A 3 21.93 -21.11 17.78
N TYR A 4 21.62 -20.66 19.00
CA TYR A 4 20.38 -20.02 19.40
C TYR A 4 20.10 -18.79 18.52
N TYR A 5 19.02 -18.80 17.74
CA TYR A 5 18.37 -17.57 17.31
C TYR A 5 17.47 -17.10 18.45
N ARG A 6 17.83 -15.99 19.08
CA ARG A 6 16.91 -15.25 19.96
C ARG A 6 15.83 -14.64 19.09
N ASP A 7 14.61 -15.13 19.23
CA ASP A 7 13.40 -14.44 18.80
C ASP A 7 13.33 -13.08 19.52
N ALA A 8 13.72 -12.03 18.82
CA ALA A 8 13.26 -10.70 19.15
C ALA A 8 11.79 -10.61 18.70
N GLN A 9 10.88 -11.04 19.58
CA GLN A 9 9.45 -10.75 19.46
C GLN A 9 9.24 -9.24 19.55
N LEU A 10 9.35 -8.54 18.43
CA LEU A 10 8.86 -7.17 18.32
C LEU A 10 7.34 -7.24 18.16
N ASN A 11 6.68 -6.69 19.17
CA ASN A 11 5.25 -6.74 19.40
C ASN A 11 4.47 -6.17 18.18
N PRO A 12 3.45 -6.86 17.63
CA PRO A 12 2.62 -6.38 16.51
C PRO A 12 2.00 -4.99 16.73
N TYR A 13 1.89 -4.53 17.98
CA TYR A 13 1.52 -3.13 18.28
C TYR A 13 2.53 -2.09 17.75
N TYR A 14 3.79 -2.44 17.45
CA TYR A 14 4.79 -1.47 16.96
C TYR A 14 4.54 -1.00 15.53
N PHE A 15 4.00 -1.84 14.63
CA PHE A 15 3.78 -1.44 13.23
C PHE A 15 2.56 -0.54 13.06
N THR A 16 1.47 -0.83 13.78
CA THR A 16 0.33 0.09 13.90
C THR A 16 0.74 1.42 14.54
N LYS A 17 1.74 1.39 15.44
CA LYS A 17 2.28 2.59 16.10
C LYS A 17 3.18 3.45 15.21
N ILE A 18 3.93 2.86 14.27
CA ILE A 18 4.80 3.63 13.34
C ILE A 18 3.99 4.48 12.35
N LEU A 19 2.77 4.05 11.97
CA LEU A 19 1.84 4.89 11.20
C LEU A 19 1.17 5.97 12.08
N LEU A 20 1.00 5.72 13.39
CA LEU A 20 0.47 6.70 14.34
C LEU A 20 1.49 7.77 14.81
N GLU A 21 2.80 7.54 14.66
CA GLU A 21 3.85 8.49 15.06
C GLU A 21 4.21 9.52 13.97
N ILE A 22 3.74 9.35 12.73
CA ILE A 22 3.79 10.38 11.69
C ILE A 22 2.38 10.97 11.59
N MET A 23 2.13 12.07 12.32
CA MET A 23 0.83 12.75 12.30
C MET A 23 0.52 13.21 10.87
N GLY A 24 -0.41 12.51 10.22
CA GLY A 24 -1.06 13.01 9.01
C GLY A 24 -1.69 14.38 9.27
N ASP A 25 -1.83 15.18 8.22
CA ASP A 25 -2.51 16.46 8.31
C ASP A 25 -4.04 16.30 8.25
N VAL A 26 -4.53 15.14 7.81
CA VAL A 26 -5.93 14.69 7.94
C VAL A 26 -5.97 13.53 8.96
N ILE A 27 -6.74 13.71 10.03
CA ILE A 27 -6.83 12.76 11.15
C ILE A 27 -8.29 12.36 11.36
N LEU A 28 -8.56 11.06 11.41
CA LEU A 28 -9.88 10.51 11.76
C LEU A 28 -9.85 9.86 13.13
N ARG A 29 -10.80 10.23 13.99
CA ARG A 29 -10.94 9.69 15.34
C ARG A 29 -12.27 8.98 15.55
N ASP A 30 -12.29 8.06 16.51
CA ASP A 30 -13.53 7.57 17.10
C ASP A 30 -14.08 8.55 18.14
N PHE A 31 -15.23 8.21 18.73
CA PHE A 31 -15.86 9.03 19.76
C PHE A 31 -15.04 9.13 21.06
N ASP A 32 -14.27 8.10 21.37
CA ASP A 32 -13.41 8.03 22.57
C ASP A 32 -12.10 8.83 22.40
N GLY A 33 -11.82 9.29 21.18
CA GLY A 33 -10.67 10.12 20.85
C GLY A 33 -9.46 9.33 20.34
N ASN A 34 -9.60 8.02 20.13
CA ASN A 34 -8.55 7.21 19.51
C ASN A 34 -8.45 7.56 18.03
N THR A 35 -7.24 7.59 17.49
CA THR A 35 -7.03 7.79 16.06
C THR A 35 -7.28 6.47 15.33
N LEU A 36 -8.22 6.48 14.40
CA LEU A 36 -8.59 5.34 13.56
C LEU A 36 -7.75 5.29 12.29
N SER A 37 -7.49 6.46 11.68
CA SER A 37 -6.66 6.61 10.47
C SER A 37 -6.09 8.03 10.42
N SER A 38 -4.96 8.18 9.75
CA SER A 38 -4.38 9.49 9.43
C SER A 38 -3.55 9.39 8.17
N PHE A 39 -3.57 10.44 7.34
CA PHE A 39 -2.74 10.52 6.15
C PHE A 39 -2.33 11.97 5.86
N TRP A 40 -1.30 12.12 5.03
CA TRP A 40 -0.87 13.41 4.49
C TRP A 40 -1.55 13.70 3.15
N GLN A 41 -2.27 14.81 3.05
CA GLN A 41 -3.01 15.18 1.86
C GLN A 41 -2.12 15.88 0.83
N TYR A 42 -1.94 15.26 -0.33
CA TYR A 42 -1.28 15.84 -1.51
C TYR A 42 -2.27 16.40 -2.55
N GLY A 43 -3.55 16.51 -2.21
CA GLY A 43 -4.63 16.84 -3.15
C GLY A 43 -5.08 15.66 -4.02
N LEU A 44 -4.85 14.43 -3.56
CA LEU A 44 -5.06 13.19 -4.32
C LEU A 44 -6.14 12.28 -3.72
N ILE A 45 -6.46 12.47 -2.44
CA ILE A 45 -7.43 11.65 -1.71
C ILE A 45 -8.68 12.50 -1.50
N ASP A 46 -9.72 12.25 -2.27
CA ASP A 46 -11.04 12.84 -2.03
C ASP A 46 -11.85 12.04 -1.00
N TRP A 47 -13.00 12.57 -0.60
CA TRP A 47 -13.87 11.90 0.36
C TRP A 47 -14.33 10.52 -0.11
N GLU A 48 -14.65 10.35 -1.39
CA GLU A 48 -15.04 9.04 -1.95
C GLU A 48 -13.94 7.99 -1.72
N LEU A 49 -12.68 8.31 -2.03
CA LEU A 49 -11.54 7.44 -1.80
C LEU A 49 -11.29 7.21 -0.31
N PHE A 50 -11.34 8.26 0.50
CA PHE A 50 -11.10 8.15 1.93
C PHE A 50 -12.13 7.24 2.62
N TYR A 51 -13.42 7.37 2.28
CA TYR A 51 -14.45 6.45 2.76
C TYR A 51 -14.17 5.01 2.33
N GLY A 52 -13.73 4.79 1.08
CA GLY A 52 -13.36 3.46 0.59
C GLY A 52 -12.24 2.83 1.43
N CYS A 53 -11.24 3.62 1.80
CA CYS A 53 -10.14 3.19 2.65
C CYS A 53 -10.58 2.87 4.08
N VAL A 54 -11.36 3.77 4.69
CA VAL A 54 -11.91 3.55 6.03
C VAL A 54 -12.75 2.26 6.06
N ARG A 55 -13.59 1.99 5.05
CA ARG A 55 -14.36 0.73 4.94
C ARG A 55 -13.49 -0.52 4.85
N ALA A 56 -12.26 -0.42 4.35
CA ALA A 56 -11.35 -1.55 4.28
C ALA A 56 -10.69 -1.86 5.64
N VAL A 57 -10.52 -0.84 6.49
CA VAL A 57 -9.78 -0.95 7.75
C VAL A 57 -10.65 -1.01 9.00
N ILE A 58 -11.94 -0.64 8.92
CA ILE A 58 -12.86 -0.72 10.07
C ILE A 58 -14.03 -1.68 9.83
N PHE A 59 -14.55 -2.24 10.91
CA PHE A 59 -15.84 -2.92 10.95
C PHE A 59 -16.72 -2.30 12.04
N SER A 60 -18.04 -2.30 11.80
CA SER A 60 -19.04 -1.74 12.71
C SER A 60 -20.35 -2.51 12.60
N GLU A 61 -21.17 -2.47 13.65
CA GLU A 61 -22.50 -3.11 13.68
C GLU A 61 -23.59 -2.28 12.96
N GLY A 62 -23.26 -1.07 12.50
CA GLY A 62 -24.19 -0.20 11.79
C GLY A 62 -23.49 0.79 10.87
N ASP A 63 -24.29 1.53 10.12
CA ASP A 63 -23.81 2.54 9.19
C ASP A 63 -23.16 3.71 9.91
N TRP A 64 -22.07 4.21 9.32
CA TRP A 64 -21.29 5.32 9.83
C TRP A 64 -21.12 6.42 8.78
N ALA A 65 -20.75 7.59 9.26
CA ALA A 65 -20.37 8.74 8.47
C ALA A 65 -19.25 9.52 9.16
N ILE A 66 -18.51 10.29 8.37
CA ILE A 66 -17.44 11.17 8.82
C ILE A 66 -18.01 12.58 8.95
N PHE A 67 -17.68 13.23 10.06
CA PHE A 67 -18.03 14.61 10.35
C PHE A 67 -16.76 15.41 10.66
N GLU A 68 -16.81 16.72 10.43
CA GLU A 68 -15.80 17.63 10.96
C GLU A 68 -15.73 17.48 12.49
N TYR A 69 -14.52 17.48 13.05
CA TYR A 69 -14.36 17.48 14.49
C TYR A 69 -14.51 18.90 15.05
N ALA A 70 -15.40 19.07 16.02
CA ALA A 70 -15.63 20.36 16.65
C ALA A 70 -15.63 20.21 18.17
N GLU A 71 -14.48 20.45 18.80
CA GLU A 71 -14.26 20.19 20.24
C GLU A 71 -15.23 20.95 21.15
N SER A 72 -15.66 22.15 20.73
CA SER A 72 -16.44 23.08 21.55
C SER A 72 -17.96 22.88 21.50
N VAL A 73 -18.48 21.91 20.73
CA VAL A 73 -19.93 21.64 20.62
C VAL A 73 -20.33 20.32 21.29
N PRO A 74 -21.55 20.23 21.85
CA PRO A 74 -22.11 18.96 22.30
C PRO A 74 -22.05 17.91 21.18
N GLN A 75 -21.66 16.67 21.51
CA GLN A 75 -21.41 15.56 20.57
C GLN A 75 -20.14 15.69 19.70
N ARG A 76 -19.34 16.76 19.87
CA ARG A 76 -18.01 16.96 19.24
C ARG A 76 -18.00 16.93 17.70
N ARG A 77 -19.12 17.26 17.04
CA ARG A 77 -19.27 17.21 15.57
C ARG A 77 -19.62 18.56 14.95
N GLY A 78 -19.01 18.83 13.80
CA GLY A 78 -19.37 19.88 12.86
C GLY A 78 -20.21 19.33 11.70
N ALA A 79 -19.95 19.81 10.49
CA ALA A 79 -20.70 19.41 9.30
C ALA A 79 -20.44 17.94 8.92
N LEU A 80 -21.41 17.32 8.24
CA LEU A 80 -21.25 16.01 7.60
C LEU A 80 -20.30 16.14 6.40
N CYS A 81 -19.34 15.23 6.29
CA CYS A 81 -18.44 15.11 5.15
C CYS A 81 -18.89 13.93 4.28
N PRO A 82 -19.70 14.14 3.22
CA PRO A 82 -20.24 13.04 2.42
C PRO A 82 -19.17 12.42 1.50
N PRO A 83 -19.32 11.14 1.09
CA PRO A 83 -18.43 10.51 0.12
C PRO A 83 -18.63 11.12 -1.27
N ASN A 84 -17.82 12.12 -1.60
CA ASN A 84 -17.86 12.84 -2.87
C ASN A 84 -16.42 13.09 -3.39
N ARG A 85 -16.30 13.85 -4.49
CA ARG A 85 -15.00 14.18 -5.10
C ARG A 85 -14.33 15.45 -4.55
N GLU A 86 -14.86 16.00 -3.46
CA GLU A 86 -14.21 17.11 -2.77
C GLU A 86 -13.07 16.58 -1.90
N LEU A 87 -12.06 17.43 -1.67
CA LEU A 87 -10.88 17.07 -0.90
C LEU A 87 -11.11 17.38 0.59
N PRO A 88 -10.79 16.46 1.51
CA PRO A 88 -10.71 16.78 2.93
C PRO A 88 -9.62 17.83 3.14
N CYS A 89 -9.97 18.91 3.84
CA CYS A 89 -9.00 19.88 4.30
C CYS A 89 -8.15 19.27 5.43
N PRO A 90 -6.89 19.68 5.59
CA PRO A 90 -6.12 19.37 6.78
C PRO A 90 -6.90 19.70 8.06
N GLY A 91 -7.00 18.75 8.97
CA GLY A 91 -7.84 18.86 10.16
C GLY A 91 -8.14 17.52 10.82
N THR A 92 -8.88 17.60 11.92
CA THR A 92 -9.40 16.41 12.61
C THR A 92 -10.87 16.20 12.23
N TYR A 93 -11.23 14.95 12.08
CA TYR A 93 -12.55 14.46 11.75
C TYR A 93 -12.94 13.36 12.73
N ILE A 94 -14.24 13.12 12.86
CA ILE A 94 -14.81 12.13 13.77
C ILE A 94 -15.74 11.19 13.03
N LEU A 95 -15.60 9.90 13.34
CA LEU A 95 -16.46 8.84 12.83
C LEU A 95 -17.62 8.60 13.81
N LEU A 96 -18.84 8.73 13.30
CA LEU A 96 -20.09 8.60 14.07
C LEU A 96 -21.10 7.77 13.26
N ARG A 97 -22.25 7.45 13.87
CA ARG A 97 -23.41 6.99 13.11
C ARG A 97 -23.90 8.07 12.15
N GLN A 98 -24.69 7.70 11.15
CA GLN A 98 -25.27 8.67 10.20
C GLN A 98 -26.13 9.76 10.87
N ASP A 99 -26.79 9.44 11.98
CA ASP A 99 -27.55 10.42 12.78
C ASP A 99 -26.65 11.33 13.65
N GLY A 100 -25.35 11.02 13.73
CA GLY A 100 -24.34 11.71 14.51
C GLY A 100 -24.21 11.26 15.96
N THR A 101 -24.85 10.15 16.34
CA THR A 101 -24.61 9.53 17.64
C THR A 101 -23.32 8.71 17.63
N PRO A 102 -22.72 8.44 18.81
CA PRO A 102 -21.51 7.63 18.90
C PRO A 102 -21.69 6.23 18.29
N ILE A 103 -20.63 5.72 17.67
CA ILE A 103 -20.56 4.36 17.17
C ILE A 103 -19.30 3.68 17.67
N SER A 104 -19.43 2.43 18.10
CA SER A 104 -18.28 1.57 18.38
C SER A 104 -17.80 0.96 17.07
N VAL A 105 -16.51 1.07 16.80
CA VAL A 105 -15.87 0.48 15.63
C VAL A 105 -14.70 -0.38 16.08
N GLY A 106 -14.53 -1.51 15.40
CA GLY A 106 -13.32 -2.31 15.51
C GLY A 106 -12.44 -2.11 14.28
N LEU A 107 -11.13 -2.27 14.46
CA LEU A 107 -10.21 -2.33 13.33
C LEU A 107 -10.23 -3.74 12.76
N THR A 108 -10.33 -3.85 11.43
CA THR A 108 -10.22 -5.14 10.78
C THR A 108 -8.86 -5.76 11.15
N PRO A 109 -8.79 -7.08 11.44
CA PRO A 109 -7.53 -7.75 11.77
C PRO A 109 -6.60 -7.87 10.56
N VAL A 110 -6.87 -7.12 9.49
CA VAL A 110 -6.10 -7.01 8.25
C VAL A 110 -4.85 -6.20 8.57
N LEU A 111 -3.96 -6.79 9.38
CA LEU A 111 -2.65 -6.20 9.70
C LEU A 111 -1.91 -5.88 8.40
N SER A 112 -1.20 -4.75 8.37
CA SER A 112 -0.21 -4.52 7.32
C SER A 112 0.73 -5.73 7.31
N ARG A 113 0.84 -6.39 6.16
CA ARG A 113 1.60 -7.64 6.05
C ARG A 113 3.05 -7.29 6.34
N ARG A 114 3.63 -7.86 7.42
CA ARG A 114 5.05 -7.67 7.70
C ARG A 114 5.83 -8.04 6.46
N ARG A 115 6.55 -7.07 5.90
CA ARG A 115 7.44 -7.32 4.80
C ARG A 115 8.79 -7.70 5.36
N HIS A 116 9.29 -8.84 4.89
CA HIS A 116 10.70 -9.11 4.98
C HIS A 116 11.31 -8.48 3.73
N PRO A 117 12.24 -7.52 3.87
CA PRO A 117 12.95 -6.98 2.73
C PRO A 117 13.49 -8.14 1.92
N THR A 118 13.30 -8.12 0.60
CA THR A 118 13.81 -9.19 -0.26
C THR A 118 15.34 -9.10 -0.30
N VAL A 119 15.99 -9.73 0.67
CA VAL A 119 17.44 -9.68 0.89
C VAL A 119 18.15 -10.12 -0.39
N SER A 120 19.16 -9.36 -0.81
CA SER A 120 19.92 -9.61 -2.05
C SER A 120 20.62 -10.97 -2.11
N ASN A 121 20.68 -11.71 -0.98
CA ASN A 121 21.35 -13.00 -0.85
C ASN A 121 20.43 -14.19 -1.14
N THR A 122 19.51 -14.03 -2.08
CA THR A 122 18.76 -15.15 -2.65
C THR A 122 19.69 -15.87 -3.65
N SER A 123 19.75 -17.20 -3.61
CA SER A 123 20.67 -17.99 -4.46
C SER A 123 20.58 -17.60 -5.94
N LEU A 124 21.63 -17.85 -6.74
CA LEU A 124 21.68 -17.55 -8.19
C LEU A 124 20.50 -18.14 -9.00
N ARG A 125 19.84 -19.20 -8.52
CA ARG A 125 18.61 -19.74 -9.14
C ARG A 125 17.35 -18.92 -8.84
N THR A 126 17.46 -17.95 -7.94
CA THR A 126 16.39 -17.07 -7.46
C THR A 126 16.57 -15.64 -7.99
N SER A 127 17.40 -15.43 -9.03
CA SER A 127 17.62 -14.13 -9.69
C SER A 127 16.72 -13.87 -10.90
N ALA A 128 15.98 -14.87 -11.40
CA ALA A 128 15.22 -14.77 -12.65
C ALA A 128 14.24 -13.58 -12.65
N TYR A 129 13.46 -13.38 -11.59
CA TYR A 129 12.55 -12.24 -11.51
C TYR A 129 13.28 -10.89 -11.55
N ARG A 130 14.48 -10.80 -10.96
CA ARG A 130 15.29 -9.57 -10.97
C ARG A 130 15.76 -9.26 -12.38
N GLU A 131 16.34 -10.24 -13.05
CA GLU A 131 16.86 -10.09 -14.41
C GLU A 131 15.73 -9.79 -15.40
N ARG A 132 14.62 -10.51 -15.31
CA ARG A 132 13.43 -10.29 -16.15
C ARG A 132 12.78 -8.93 -15.87
N THR A 133 12.73 -8.50 -14.61
CA THR A 133 12.25 -7.14 -14.25
C THR A 133 13.18 -6.08 -14.83
N ARG A 134 14.50 -6.24 -14.72
CA ARG A 134 15.50 -5.32 -15.29
C ARG A 134 15.44 -5.24 -16.82
N ALA A 135 15.17 -6.37 -17.48
CA ALA A 135 14.99 -6.42 -18.92
C ALA A 135 13.68 -5.76 -19.38
N ARG A 136 12.61 -5.86 -18.56
CA ARG A 136 11.32 -5.24 -18.85
C ARG A 136 11.31 -3.74 -18.55
N ASP A 137 11.84 -3.34 -17.40
CA ASP A 137 11.70 -1.98 -16.84
C ASP A 137 12.98 -1.16 -17.11
N PRO A 138 12.95 -0.18 -18.03
CA PRO A 138 14.11 0.68 -18.34
C PRO A 138 14.28 1.84 -17.35
N CYS A 139 13.42 1.92 -16.32
CA CYS A 139 13.38 3.02 -15.36
C CYS A 139 12.71 2.58 -14.05
N CYS A 140 12.82 3.40 -13.02
CA CYS A 140 11.94 3.26 -11.85
C CYS A 140 10.49 3.57 -12.27
N LEU A 141 9.58 2.61 -12.09
CA LEU A 141 8.20 2.77 -12.58
C LEU A 141 7.43 3.89 -11.85
N ILE A 142 7.84 4.25 -10.64
CA ILE A 142 7.21 5.31 -9.82
C ILE A 142 7.79 6.70 -10.16
N SER A 143 9.12 6.86 -10.03
CA SER A 143 9.76 8.16 -10.21
C SER A 143 10.03 8.53 -11.67
N SER A 144 9.96 7.56 -12.58
CA SER A 144 10.42 7.63 -13.98
C SER A 144 11.92 7.88 -14.15
N LEU A 145 12.73 7.70 -13.09
CA LEU A 145 14.19 7.81 -13.18
C LEU A 145 14.73 6.71 -14.11
N PRO A 146 15.35 7.05 -15.26
CA PRO A 146 15.84 6.06 -16.21
C PRO A 146 17.06 5.30 -15.67
N VAL A 147 17.18 4.04 -16.06
CA VAL A 147 18.40 3.26 -15.90
C VAL A 147 19.40 3.75 -16.96
N SER A 148 20.62 4.08 -16.53
CA SER A 148 21.66 4.58 -17.43
C SER A 148 22.69 3.50 -17.68
N ARG A 149 22.94 3.16 -18.95
CA ARG A 149 23.99 2.20 -19.37
C ARG A 149 23.93 0.86 -18.61
N ASP A 150 22.72 0.34 -18.42
CA ASP A 150 22.45 -0.91 -17.67
C ASP A 150 22.95 -0.88 -16.21
N ASP A 151 23.16 0.30 -15.62
CA ASP A 151 23.53 0.45 -14.22
C ASP A 151 22.28 0.45 -13.33
N PHE A 152 22.01 -0.73 -12.76
CA PHE A 152 20.92 -0.95 -11.81
C PHE A 152 21.33 -0.72 -10.34
N SER A 153 22.52 -0.16 -10.05
CA SER A 153 23.02 0.03 -8.68
C SER A 153 22.08 0.86 -7.79
N ARG A 154 21.30 1.76 -8.40
CA ARG A 154 20.33 2.63 -7.72
C ARG A 154 18.92 2.05 -7.68
N PHE A 155 18.70 0.84 -8.20
CA PHE A 155 17.37 0.26 -8.38
C PHE A 155 17.23 -1.10 -7.72
N LYS A 156 16.03 -1.36 -7.20
CA LYS A 156 15.66 -2.64 -6.59
C LYS A 156 14.36 -3.14 -7.22
N ALA A 157 14.30 -4.42 -7.53
CA ALA A 157 13.06 -5.08 -7.92
C ALA A 157 12.25 -5.37 -6.66
N ALA A 158 11.04 -4.81 -6.58
CA ALA A 158 10.14 -4.92 -5.44
C ALA A 158 8.92 -5.76 -5.82
N HIS A 159 8.56 -6.74 -4.99
CA HIS A 159 7.28 -7.42 -5.14
C HIS A 159 6.12 -6.48 -4.76
N ILE A 160 5.02 -6.52 -5.50
CA ILE A 160 3.79 -5.79 -5.18
C ILE A 160 3.08 -6.51 -4.03
N PHE A 161 2.88 -7.81 -4.19
CA PHE A 161 2.43 -8.71 -3.14
C PHE A 161 3.64 -9.40 -2.50
N PRO A 162 3.84 -9.27 -1.18
CA PRO A 162 5.06 -9.71 -0.53
C PRO A 162 5.23 -11.23 -0.56
N ARG A 163 6.42 -11.68 -0.96
CA ARG A 163 6.79 -13.10 -1.08
C ARG A 163 6.60 -13.92 0.20
N ALA A 164 6.73 -13.29 1.36
CA ALA A 164 6.60 -13.94 2.67
C ALA A 164 5.17 -14.41 2.99
N HIS A 165 4.18 -14.08 2.16
CA HIS A 165 2.76 -14.37 2.39
C HIS A 165 2.20 -15.25 1.26
N ASP A 166 2.96 -16.25 0.84
CA ASP A 166 2.61 -17.15 -0.26
C ASP A 166 1.31 -17.93 -0.02
N VAL A 167 1.03 -18.32 1.23
CA VAL A 167 -0.25 -18.94 1.62
C VAL A 167 -1.43 -18.01 1.33
N ASP A 168 -1.35 -16.73 1.75
CA ASP A 168 -2.38 -15.73 1.45
C ASP A 168 -2.51 -15.50 -0.05
N TRP A 169 -1.39 -15.46 -0.76
CA TRP A 169 -1.33 -15.30 -2.21
C TRP A 169 -2.09 -16.41 -2.94
N VAL A 170 -1.87 -17.66 -2.53
CA VAL A 170 -2.57 -18.84 -3.06
C VAL A 170 -4.06 -18.80 -2.70
N ASN A 171 -4.40 -18.51 -1.44
CA ASN A 171 -5.79 -18.45 -0.98
C ASN A 171 -6.61 -17.38 -1.70
N LYS A 172 -5.98 -16.26 -2.10
CA LYS A 172 -6.59 -15.22 -2.92
C LYS A 172 -6.73 -15.59 -4.41
N GLY A 173 -6.19 -16.74 -4.81
CA GLY A 173 -6.26 -17.25 -6.17
C GLY A 173 -5.41 -16.45 -7.16
N TYR A 174 -4.36 -15.75 -6.72
CA TYR A 174 -3.47 -15.04 -7.65
C TYR A 174 -2.70 -15.95 -8.61
N PRO A 175 -2.24 -17.18 -8.25
CA PRO A 175 -1.53 -18.04 -9.20
C PRO A 175 -2.29 -18.32 -10.51
N SER A 176 -3.63 -18.38 -10.46
CA SER A 176 -4.45 -18.61 -11.65
C SER A 176 -4.66 -17.35 -12.50
N ARG A 177 -4.39 -16.16 -11.95
CA ARG A 177 -4.47 -14.87 -12.67
C ARG A 177 -3.18 -14.48 -13.38
N ILE A 178 -2.06 -15.11 -13.03
CA ILE A 178 -0.76 -14.88 -13.67
C ILE A 178 -0.75 -15.50 -15.07
N THR A 179 -0.53 -14.64 -16.07
CA THR A 179 -0.43 -14.97 -17.50
C THR A 179 0.99 -14.83 -18.05
N ASP A 180 1.95 -14.47 -17.20
CA ASP A 180 3.38 -14.46 -17.49
C ASP A 180 3.83 -15.77 -18.17
N PRO A 181 4.39 -15.72 -19.40
CA PRO A 181 4.68 -16.89 -20.21
C PRO A 181 5.97 -17.62 -19.82
N ALA A 182 6.72 -17.13 -18.82
CA ALA A 182 7.96 -17.77 -18.40
C ALA A 182 7.74 -19.15 -17.77
N THR A 183 8.81 -19.92 -17.65
CA THR A 183 8.75 -21.28 -17.11
C THR A 183 8.43 -21.26 -15.61
N LEU A 184 7.75 -22.30 -15.10
CA LEU A 184 7.41 -22.37 -13.67
C LEU A 184 8.61 -22.13 -12.72
N PRO A 185 9.83 -22.65 -12.98
CA PRO A 185 10.99 -22.32 -12.15
C PRO A 185 11.30 -20.82 -12.09
N GLU A 186 11.17 -20.10 -13.20
CA GLU A 186 11.40 -18.65 -13.28
C GLU A 186 10.28 -17.83 -12.60
N LEU A 187 9.09 -18.41 -12.47
CA LEU A 187 7.95 -17.81 -11.79
C LEU A 187 7.96 -18.04 -10.26
N GLY A 188 8.96 -18.74 -9.71
CA GLY A 188 8.96 -19.10 -8.29
C GLY A 188 8.19 -20.39 -7.99
N GLY A 189 8.06 -21.26 -8.98
CA GLY A 189 7.39 -22.55 -8.88
C GLY A 189 5.87 -22.48 -9.13
N PRO A 190 5.11 -23.47 -8.65
CA PRO A 190 3.66 -23.55 -8.87
C PRO A 190 2.87 -22.36 -8.31
N THR A 191 3.40 -21.65 -7.32
CA THR A 191 2.77 -20.45 -6.74
C THR A 191 2.83 -19.27 -7.71
N LYS A 192 3.78 -19.25 -8.65
CA LYS A 192 4.05 -18.14 -9.57
C LYS A 192 4.33 -16.78 -8.88
N ILE A 193 4.72 -16.79 -7.61
CA ILE A 193 4.86 -15.57 -6.80
C ILE A 193 5.99 -14.63 -7.26
N ASP A 194 6.99 -15.18 -7.95
CA ASP A 194 8.13 -14.44 -8.51
C ASP A 194 7.88 -14.05 -9.99
N SER A 195 6.64 -14.18 -10.49
CA SER A 195 6.27 -13.61 -11.79
C SER A 195 6.56 -12.11 -11.83
N ILE A 196 7.03 -11.62 -12.97
CA ILE A 196 7.26 -10.18 -13.13
C ILE A 196 5.95 -9.39 -13.10
N GLN A 197 4.78 -10.00 -13.31
CA GLN A 197 3.51 -9.32 -13.09
C GLN A 197 3.24 -8.99 -11.60
N ASN A 198 4.00 -9.58 -10.67
CA ASN A 198 4.01 -9.24 -9.25
C ASN A 198 5.24 -8.40 -8.85
N VAL A 199 6.05 -7.91 -9.79
CA VAL A 199 7.31 -7.22 -9.48
C VAL A 199 7.43 -5.93 -10.28
N ILE A 200 7.93 -4.87 -9.64
CA ILE A 200 8.23 -3.57 -10.27
C ILE A 200 9.64 -3.10 -9.94
N LEU A 201 10.28 -2.38 -10.86
CA LEU A 201 11.56 -1.74 -10.60
C LEU A 201 11.38 -0.39 -9.90
N LEU A 202 12.02 -0.23 -8.75
CA LEU A 202 11.96 0.98 -7.92
C LEU A 202 13.33 1.61 -7.71
N ARG A 203 13.37 2.93 -7.54
CA ARG A 203 14.51 3.66 -6.95
C ARG A 203 14.74 3.10 -5.54
N SER A 204 15.99 2.94 -5.13
CA SER A 204 16.32 2.16 -3.92
C SER A 204 15.71 2.68 -2.62
N ASP A 205 15.53 3.99 -2.50
CA ASP A 205 14.83 4.68 -1.40
C ASP A 205 13.30 4.46 -1.48
N LEU A 206 12.73 4.50 -2.69
CA LEU A 206 11.31 4.23 -2.90
C LEU A 206 10.96 2.77 -2.67
N HIS A 207 11.90 1.84 -2.82
CA HIS A 207 11.70 0.45 -2.45
C HIS A 207 11.47 0.29 -0.96
N ASP A 208 12.27 0.97 -0.13
CA ASP A 208 12.13 0.88 1.32
C ASP A 208 10.81 1.55 1.77
N ALA A 209 10.46 2.68 1.17
CA ALA A 209 9.17 3.35 1.35
C ALA A 209 7.96 2.53 0.87
N TRP A 210 8.10 1.78 -0.22
CA TRP A 210 7.08 0.84 -0.73
C TRP A 210 6.87 -0.30 0.25
N ASP A 211 7.95 -0.82 0.82
CA ASP A 211 7.88 -1.91 1.79
C ASP A 211 7.27 -1.50 3.13
N ASP A 212 7.51 -0.25 3.53
CA ASP A 212 6.95 0.37 4.74
C ASP A 212 5.54 0.95 4.54
N TYR A 213 4.91 0.70 3.40
CA TYR A 213 3.57 1.20 3.07
C TYR A 213 3.47 2.73 3.22
N LYS A 214 4.45 3.48 2.72
CA LYS A 214 4.43 4.96 2.72
C LYS A 214 3.66 5.56 1.55
N PHE A 215 3.53 4.80 0.47
CA PHE A 215 2.76 5.18 -0.71
C PHE A 215 2.18 3.93 -1.39
N ALA A 216 1.21 4.12 -2.27
CA ALA A 216 0.62 3.08 -3.09
C ALA A 216 0.34 3.57 -4.51
N VAL A 217 -0.05 2.65 -5.40
CA VAL A 217 -0.56 2.96 -6.74
C VAL A 217 -2.04 2.60 -6.79
N ASN A 218 -2.88 3.52 -7.23
CA ASN A 218 -4.30 3.26 -7.43
C ASN A 218 -4.58 2.95 -8.91
N PRO A 219 -4.74 1.68 -9.30
CA PRO A 219 -4.98 1.32 -10.70
C PRO A 219 -6.35 1.80 -11.20
N ASP A 220 -7.33 1.96 -10.32
CA ASP A 220 -8.69 2.38 -10.66
C ASP A 220 -8.81 3.90 -10.88
N ARG A 221 -7.76 4.66 -10.54
CA ARG A 221 -7.61 6.08 -10.85
C ARG A 221 -6.51 6.35 -11.87
N GLY A 222 -6.31 5.44 -12.82
CA GLY A 222 -5.32 5.60 -13.89
C GLY A 222 -3.87 5.38 -13.42
N HIS A 223 -3.68 4.49 -12.45
CA HIS A 223 -2.37 4.14 -11.88
C HIS A 223 -1.63 5.33 -11.24
N VAL A 224 -2.38 6.24 -10.61
CA VAL A 224 -1.82 7.36 -9.87
C VAL A 224 -1.11 6.88 -8.61
N VAL A 225 0.08 7.42 -8.35
CA VAL A 225 0.89 7.22 -7.16
C VAL A 225 0.38 8.13 -6.06
N ILE A 226 0.00 7.55 -4.93
CA ILE A 226 -0.59 8.24 -3.78
C ILE A 226 0.27 7.96 -2.54
N PRO A 227 1.09 8.92 -2.10
CA PRO A 227 1.73 8.88 -0.80
C PRO A 227 0.77 9.21 0.34
N PHE A 228 0.98 8.60 1.50
CA PHE A 228 0.15 8.78 2.70
C PHE A 228 0.89 9.48 3.85
N VAL A 229 2.17 9.80 3.67
CA VAL A 229 3.03 10.49 4.63
C VAL A 229 3.74 11.68 3.95
N PRO A 230 4.21 12.69 4.70
CA PRO A 230 4.96 13.82 4.13
C PRO A 230 6.30 13.40 3.50
N GLY A 231 6.84 14.26 2.63
CA GLY A 231 8.19 14.12 2.05
C GLY A 231 8.29 13.36 0.73
N TYR A 232 7.16 13.14 0.05
CA TYR A 232 7.06 12.39 -1.22
C TYR A 232 6.51 13.25 -2.36
N ASP A 233 6.69 14.57 -2.28
CA ASP A 233 6.29 15.54 -3.31
C ASP A 233 6.85 15.20 -4.70
N ASP A 234 8.02 14.53 -4.76
CA ASP A 234 8.65 14.13 -6.01
C ASP A 234 7.95 12.97 -6.73
N ILE A 235 7.03 12.26 -6.05
CA ILE A 235 6.26 11.14 -6.62
C ILE A 235 4.74 11.32 -6.51
N ALA A 236 4.24 12.21 -5.65
CA ALA A 236 2.82 12.45 -5.47
C ALA A 236 2.14 12.82 -6.81
N GLY A 237 1.08 12.08 -7.16
CA GLY A 237 0.29 12.36 -8.36
C GLY A 237 0.93 11.87 -9.67
N LYS A 238 2.15 11.31 -9.63
CA LYS A 238 2.74 10.68 -10.81
C LYS A 238 1.91 9.48 -11.25
N VAL A 239 1.95 9.18 -12.54
CA VAL A 239 1.33 7.96 -13.10
C VAL A 239 2.41 6.89 -13.23
N LEU A 240 2.09 5.67 -12.79
CA LEU A 240 2.97 4.52 -12.92
C LEU A 240 3.38 4.32 -14.39
N LYS A 241 4.68 4.24 -14.65
CA LYS A 241 5.24 4.17 -16.01
C LYS A 241 5.03 2.79 -16.62
N LEU A 242 3.99 2.62 -17.43
CA LEU A 242 3.62 1.33 -18.03
C LEU A 242 3.57 1.34 -19.56
N ASP A 243 3.75 2.50 -20.19
CA ASP A 243 3.64 2.72 -21.64
C ASP A 243 4.62 1.90 -22.49
N HIS A 244 5.78 1.55 -21.94
CA HIS A 244 6.77 0.69 -22.60
C HIS A 244 6.43 -0.81 -22.53
N ILE A 245 5.48 -1.23 -21.69
CA ILE A 245 5.08 -2.62 -21.51
C ILE A 245 3.84 -2.91 -22.36
N ILE A 246 4.07 -3.13 -23.66
CA ILE A 246 3.00 -3.37 -24.64
C ILE A 246 2.35 -4.75 -24.46
N ASP A 247 3.14 -5.76 -24.07
CA ASP A 247 2.62 -7.11 -23.80
C ASP A 247 1.92 -7.15 -22.44
N HIS A 248 0.60 -7.31 -22.48
CA HIS A 248 -0.24 -7.42 -21.29
C HIS A 248 0.14 -8.59 -20.38
N ASN A 249 0.76 -9.65 -20.90
CA ASN A 249 1.21 -10.79 -20.09
C ASN A 249 2.45 -10.48 -19.25
N LEU A 250 3.15 -9.37 -19.55
CA LEU A 250 4.33 -8.92 -18.79
C LEU A 250 4.02 -7.74 -17.88
N ARG A 251 2.84 -7.12 -18.05
CA ARG A 251 2.40 -5.97 -17.27
C ARG A 251 2.09 -6.37 -15.82
N PRO A 252 2.54 -5.59 -14.83
CA PRO A 252 2.10 -5.74 -13.46
C PRO A 252 0.57 -5.85 -13.33
N LEU A 253 0.09 -6.78 -12.51
CA LEU A 253 -1.36 -7.03 -12.36
C LEU A 253 -2.02 -5.94 -11.51
N ASP A 254 -3.08 -5.33 -12.05
CA ASP A 254 -3.87 -4.32 -11.34
C ASP A 254 -4.46 -4.83 -10.03
N ASP A 255 -4.88 -6.10 -9.97
CA ASP A 255 -5.41 -6.71 -8.74
C ASP A 255 -4.40 -6.74 -7.59
N LEU A 256 -3.10 -6.79 -7.91
CA LEU A 256 -2.04 -6.75 -6.91
C LEU A 256 -1.83 -5.32 -6.41
N PHE A 257 -1.93 -4.33 -7.28
CA PHE A 257 -1.95 -2.93 -6.86
C PHE A 257 -3.17 -2.60 -6.02
N ARG A 258 -4.36 -3.10 -6.36
CA ARG A 258 -5.56 -2.94 -5.52
C ARG A 258 -5.35 -3.53 -4.12
N ASP A 259 -4.85 -4.77 -4.02
CA ASP A 259 -4.56 -5.39 -2.71
C ASP A 259 -3.52 -4.59 -1.92
N HIS A 260 -2.45 -4.14 -2.58
CA HIS A 260 -1.44 -3.29 -1.95
C HIS A 260 -2.07 -1.98 -1.46
N PHE A 261 -2.86 -1.30 -2.29
CA PHE A 261 -3.46 0.00 -2.00
C PHE A 261 -4.30 -0.02 -0.72
N PHE A 262 -5.20 -1.00 -0.59
CA PHE A 262 -6.03 -1.14 0.60
C PHE A 262 -5.28 -1.58 1.86
N ARG A 263 -4.01 -2.00 1.75
CA ARG A 263 -3.13 -2.25 2.92
C ARG A 263 -2.46 -0.98 3.43
N VAL A 264 -2.48 0.09 2.65
CA VAL A 264 -1.78 1.35 2.94
C VAL A 264 -2.70 2.39 3.56
N CYS A 265 -3.98 2.39 3.15
CA CYS A 265 -4.87 3.55 3.19
C CYS A 265 -5.52 3.90 4.55
#